data_AF-A0A7H8J5C8-F1
#
_entry.id   AF-A0A7H8J5C8-F1
#
_cell.length_a   1.000
_cell.length_b   1.000
_cell.length_c   1.000
_cell.angle_alpha   90.00
_cell.angle_beta   90.00
_cell.angle_gamma   90.00
#
_symmetry.space_group_name_H-M   'P 1'
#
loop_
_entity.id
_entity.type
_entity.pdbx_description
1 polymer ?
#
loop_
_entity_poly.entity_id
_entity_poly.type
_entity_poly.pdbx_seq_one_letter_code
_entity_poly.pdbx_strand_id
1 'polypeptide(L)'
;MIRQPSPEAAVIPLRPVASAGGDGRPTDLQVAAWWEKIFGDMGRTLTDPATAEAHRITAAGFGLLIDGARAAGVLSDSQATYLSGLAVEAVRAPDFVGDSPSGR
;
A
#
# COMPACT_ATOMS: atom_id res chain seq x y z
N MET A 1 -42.23 7.86 -7.40
CA MET A 1 -40.85 7.65 -7.91
C MET A 1 -39.92 7.96 -6.74
N ILE A 2 -39.45 6.96 -6.01
CA ILE A 2 -38.61 7.17 -4.82
C ILE A 2 -37.16 7.23 -5.27
N ARG A 3 -36.53 8.40 -5.11
CA ARG A 3 -35.10 8.62 -5.37
C ARG A 3 -34.33 7.79 -4.34
N GLN A 4 -33.68 6.70 -4.77
CA GLN A 4 -32.79 5.96 -3.87
C GLN A 4 -31.66 6.90 -3.42
N PRO A 5 -31.33 6.95 -2.11
CA PRO A 5 -30.15 7.66 -1.65
C PRO A 5 -28.91 7.00 -2.26
N SER A 6 -27.99 7.81 -2.80
CA SER A 6 -26.67 7.35 -3.23
C SER A 6 -26.03 6.53 -2.11
N PRO A 7 -25.37 5.40 -2.41
CA PRO A 7 -24.60 4.69 -1.39
C PRO A 7 -23.53 5.65 -0.87
N GLU A 8 -23.69 6.07 0.37
CA GLU A 8 -22.69 6.74 1.17
C GLU A 8 -21.39 5.96 0.97
N ALA A 9 -20.40 6.57 0.32
CA ALA A 9 -19.15 5.92 -0.04
C ALA A 9 -18.64 5.22 1.21
N ALA A 10 -18.64 3.89 1.20
CA ALA A 10 -18.25 3.09 2.34
C ALA A 10 -16.89 3.62 2.81
N VAL A 11 -16.86 4.24 3.99
CA VAL A 11 -15.63 4.78 4.57
C VAL A 11 -14.79 3.56 4.87
N ILE A 12 -13.90 3.19 3.95
CA ILE A 12 -12.92 2.15 4.17
C ILE A 12 -12.08 2.64 5.34
N PRO A 13 -12.09 1.99 6.51
CA PRO A 13 -11.27 2.41 7.63
C PRO A 13 -9.82 2.12 7.24
N LEU A 14 -9.14 3.16 6.74
CA LEU A 14 -7.72 3.13 6.44
C LEU A 14 -7.01 2.92 7.77
N ARG A 15 -6.34 1.77 7.93
CA ARG A 15 -5.60 1.48 9.16
C ARG A 15 -4.62 2.62 9.41
N PRO A 16 -4.55 3.17 10.64
CA PRO A 16 -3.46 4.06 10.99
C PRO A 16 -2.19 3.20 10.92
N VAL A 17 -1.29 3.52 9.99
CA VAL A 17 0.04 2.93 10.05
C VAL A 17 0.66 3.44 11.34
N ALA A 18 0.95 2.52 12.25
CA ALA A 18 1.39 2.86 13.60
C ALA A 18 2.62 3.76 13.54
N SER A 19 2.44 5.01 13.96
CA SER A 19 3.49 6.00 14.13
C SER A 19 4.45 5.57 15.23
N ALA A 20 5.71 5.34 14.89
CA ALA A 20 6.80 5.32 15.86
C ALA A 20 8.03 6.08 15.29
N GLY A 21 8.06 7.39 15.56
CA GLY A 21 9.26 8.22 15.63
C GLY A 21 9.64 9.02 14.38
N GLY A 22 9.40 10.34 14.41
CA GLY A 22 9.72 11.31 13.33
C GLY A 22 8.52 11.53 12.41
N ASP A 23 7.81 12.66 12.57
CA ASP A 23 6.62 13.07 11.80
C ASP A 23 5.43 12.06 11.71
N GLY A 24 5.56 10.91 12.37
CA GLY A 24 4.53 9.88 12.52
C GLY A 24 4.33 9.01 11.29
N ARG A 25 5.06 9.23 10.19
CA ARG A 25 5.01 8.38 9.01
C ARG A 25 6.05 7.25 9.10
N PRO A 26 5.69 6.02 8.69
CA PRO A 26 6.65 4.95 8.60
C PRO A 26 7.73 5.28 7.57
N THR A 27 8.96 4.88 7.83
CA THR A 27 10.02 4.92 6.83
C THR A 27 9.82 3.83 5.78
N ASP A 28 10.41 4.01 4.59
CA ASP A 28 10.39 3.00 3.52
C ASP A 28 10.86 1.61 4.03
N LEU A 29 11.88 1.59 4.91
CA LEU A 29 12.38 0.36 5.55
C LEU A 29 11.36 -0.27 6.51
N GLN A 30 10.60 0.53 7.26
CA GLN A 30 9.54 0.01 8.14
C GLN A 30 8.37 -0.57 7.34
N VAL A 31 7.99 0.07 6.22
CA VAL A 31 6.98 -0.47 5.30
C VAL A 31 7.47 -1.79 4.69
N ALA A 32 8.72 -1.84 4.25
CA ALA A 32 9.33 -3.05 3.71
C ALA A 32 9.38 -4.20 4.73
N ALA A 33 9.81 -3.91 5.97
CA ALA A 33 9.83 -4.89 7.05
C ALA A 33 8.43 -5.41 7.40
N TRP A 34 7.41 -4.55 7.33
CA TRP A 34 6.02 -4.95 7.54
C TRP A 34 5.54 -5.93 6.45
N TRP A 35 5.82 -5.64 5.18
CA TRP A 35 5.50 -6.55 4.09
C TRP A 35 6.30 -7.86 4.18
N GLU A 36 7.59 -7.80 4.47
CA GLU A 36 8.44 -8.99 4.63
C GLU A 36 7.89 -9.92 5.72
N LYS A 37 7.39 -9.36 6.82
CA LYS A 37 6.71 -10.15 7.86
C LYS A 37 5.46 -10.86 7.32
N ILE A 38 4.61 -10.17 6.56
CA ILE A 38 3.40 -10.76 5.97
C ILE A 38 3.76 -11.91 5.03
N PHE A 39 4.76 -11.72 4.15
CA PHE A 39 5.22 -12.78 3.27
C PHE A 39 5.86 -13.93 4.05
N GLY A 40 6.63 -13.62 5.10
CA GLY A 40 7.23 -14.61 6.00
C GLY A 40 6.21 -15.52 6.66
N ASP A 41 5.08 -14.98 7.13
CA ASP A 41 3.97 -15.75 7.70
C ASP A 41 3.35 -16.74 6.69
N MET A 42 3.54 -16.50 5.38
CA MET A 42 3.10 -17.37 4.28
C MET A 42 4.22 -18.26 3.73
N GLY A 43 5.41 -18.28 4.36
CA GLY A 43 6.58 -19.03 3.88
C GLY A 43 7.16 -18.47 2.57
N ARG A 44 6.99 -17.17 2.32
CA ARG A 44 7.53 -16.42 1.17
C ARG A 44 8.43 -15.29 1.67
N THR A 45 9.14 -14.62 0.76
CA THR A 45 10.00 -13.48 1.09
C THR A 45 10.00 -12.50 -0.09
N LEU A 46 10.04 -11.21 0.18
CA LEU A 46 10.23 -10.18 -0.86
C LEU A 46 11.64 -10.18 -1.45
N THR A 47 12.59 -10.93 -0.87
CA THR A 47 13.91 -11.15 -1.48
C THR A 47 13.87 -12.15 -2.64
N ASP A 48 12.83 -12.99 -2.73
CA ASP A 48 12.62 -13.88 -3.86
C ASP A 48 12.13 -13.07 -5.08
N PRO A 49 12.82 -13.12 -6.23
CA PRO A 49 12.49 -12.28 -7.38
C PRO A 49 11.05 -12.45 -7.89
N ALA A 50 10.52 -13.68 -7.87
CA ALA A 50 9.16 -13.94 -8.33
C ALA A 50 8.12 -13.34 -7.38
N THR A 51 8.34 -13.46 -6.07
CA THR A 51 7.50 -12.86 -5.04
C THR A 51 7.55 -11.33 -5.08
N ALA A 52 8.75 -10.75 -5.22
CA ALA A 52 8.94 -9.31 -5.37
C ALA A 52 8.19 -8.76 -6.59
N GLU A 53 8.30 -9.43 -7.74
CA GLU A 53 7.64 -8.99 -8.97
C GLU A 53 6.13 -9.09 -8.87
N ALA A 54 5.61 -10.19 -8.32
CA ALA A 54 4.18 -10.34 -8.07
C ALA A 54 3.64 -9.23 -7.14
N HIS A 55 4.40 -8.87 -6.11
CA HIS A 55 4.06 -7.77 -5.22
C HIS A 55 4.00 -6.42 -5.95
N ARG A 56 5.02 -6.09 -6.75
CA ARG A 56 5.07 -4.85 -7.53
C ARG A 56 3.88 -4.73 -8.49
N ILE A 57 3.62 -5.77 -9.27
CA ILE A 57 2.51 -5.80 -10.24
C ILE A 57 1.17 -5.60 -9.51
N THR A 58 0.97 -6.29 -8.39
CA THR A 58 -0.28 -6.18 -7.62
C THR A 58 -0.45 -4.78 -7.04
N ALA A 59 0.61 -4.19 -6.47
CA ALA A 59 0.59 -2.84 -5.93
C ALA A 59 0.33 -1.78 -7.02
N ALA A 60 0.96 -1.92 -8.19
CA ALA A 60 0.71 -1.07 -9.34
C ALA A 60 -0.75 -1.19 -9.84
N GLY A 61 -1.31 -2.40 -9.81
CA GLY A 61 -2.72 -2.65 -10.10
C GLY A 61 -3.66 -1.89 -9.16
N PHE A 62 -3.35 -1.79 -7.87
CA PHE A 62 -4.10 -0.94 -6.94
C PHE A 62 -4.05 0.54 -7.32
N GLY A 63 -2.90 1.04 -7.79
CA GLY A 63 -2.77 2.41 -8.32
C GLY A 63 -3.77 2.69 -9.45
N LEU A 64 -3.88 1.78 -10.42
CA LEU A 64 -4.85 1.90 -11.52
C LEU A 64 -6.31 1.90 -11.03
N LEU A 65 -6.63 1.08 -10.03
CA LEU A 65 -7.97 1.04 -9.44
C LEU A 65 -8.30 2.35 -8.70
N ILE A 66 -7.32 2.93 -8.00
CA ILE A 66 -7.46 4.23 -7.32
C ILE A 66 -7.73 5.34 -8.35
N ASP A 67 -6.96 5.38 -9.44
CA ASP A 67 -7.16 6.34 -10.53
C ASP A 67 -8.54 6.21 -11.17
N GLY A 68 -8.97 4.98 -11.45
CA GLY A 68 -10.31 4.69 -11.96
C GLY A 68 -11.42 5.16 -11.00
N ALA A 69 -11.26 4.88 -9.70
CA ALA A 69 -12.23 5.30 -8.68
C ALA A 69 -12.28 6.83 -8.51
N ARG A 70 -11.15 7.53 -8.63
CA ARG A 70 -11.10 9.00 -8.67
C ARG A 70 -11.82 9.55 -9.89
N ALA A 71 -11.53 9.01 -11.08
CA ALA A 71 -12.17 9.44 -12.34
C ALA A 71 -13.69 9.22 -12.33
N ALA A 72 -14.16 8.15 -11.67
CA ALA A 72 -15.58 7.87 -11.48
C ALA A 72 -16.25 8.71 -10.38
N GLY A 73 -15.50 9.56 -9.66
CA GLY A 73 -16.02 10.38 -8.56
C GLY A 73 -16.34 9.60 -7.29
N VAL A 74 -15.87 8.36 -7.17
CA VAL A 74 -16.03 7.51 -5.98
C VAL A 74 -15.07 7.95 -4.87
N LEU A 75 -13.87 8.39 -5.24
CA LEU A 75 -12.87 8.95 -4.33
C LEU A 75 -12.76 10.46 -4.52
N SER A 76 -12.64 11.20 -3.41
CA SER A 76 -12.16 12.59 -3.47
C SER A 76 -10.69 12.63 -3.88
N ASP A 77 -10.22 13.79 -4.34
CA ASP A 77 -8.79 13.98 -4.67
C ASP A 77 -7.88 13.73 -3.45
N SER A 78 -8.31 14.08 -2.25
CA SER A 78 -7.53 13.84 -1.02
C SER A 78 -7.44 12.35 -0.68
N GLN A 79 -8.54 11.60 -0.84
CA GLN A 79 -8.55 10.14 -0.65
C GLN A 79 -7.69 9.45 -1.71
N ALA A 80 -7.83 9.84 -2.97
CA ALA A 80 -7.03 9.28 -4.06
C ALA A 80 -5.53 9.57 -3.88
N THR A 81 -5.16 10.79 -3.46
CA THR A 81 -3.77 11.15 -3.17
C THR A 81 -3.18 10.30 -2.05
N TYR A 82 -3.92 10.15 -0.94
CA TYR A 82 -3.47 9.33 0.18
C TYR A 82 -3.28 7.87 -0.22
N LEU A 83 -4.28 7.28 -0.89
CA LEU A 83 -4.24 5.88 -1.34
C LEU A 83 -3.13 5.63 -2.36
N SER A 84 -2.91 6.57 -3.28
CA SER A 84 -1.82 6.49 -4.27
C SER A 84 -0.46 6.51 -3.59
N GLY A 85 -0.30 7.29 -2.51
CA GLY A 85 0.91 7.28 -1.68
C GLY A 85 1.20 5.89 -1.11
N LEU A 86 0.18 5.24 -0.52
CA LEU A 86 0.32 3.87 0.00
C LEU A 86 0.66 2.85 -1.10
N ALA A 87 0.06 2.99 -2.28
CA ALA A 87 0.36 2.12 -3.42
C ALA A 87 1.83 2.27 -3.87
N VAL A 88 2.33 3.50 -3.93
CA VAL A 88 3.74 3.78 -4.27
C VAL A 88 4.70 3.21 -3.22
N GLU A 89 4.39 3.39 -1.93
CA GLU A 89 5.17 2.80 -0.83
C GLU A 89 5.22 1.26 -0.95
N ALA A 90 4.08 0.62 -1.27
CA ALA A 90 4.02 -0.82 -1.49
C ALA A 90 4.83 -1.26 -2.73
N VAL A 91 4.75 -0.54 -3.85
CA VAL A 91 5.55 -0.87 -5.06
C VAL A 91 7.05 -0.89 -4.73
N ARG A 92 7.52 0.03 -3.90
CA ARG A 92 8.95 0.17 -3.57
C ARG A 92 9.42 -0.77 -2.46
N ALA A 93 8.50 -1.35 -1.68
CA ALA A 93 8.85 -2.19 -0.52
C ALA A 93 9.91 -3.28 -0.80
N PRO A 94 9.88 -4.04 -1.91
CA PRO A 94 10.88 -5.07 -2.16
C PRO A 94 12.31 -4.53 -2.29
N ASP A 95 12.47 -3.28 -2.73
CA ASP A 95 13.79 -2.67 -2.97
C ASP A 95 14.53 -2.39 -1.65
N PHE A 96 13.81 -2.29 -0.53
CA PHE A 96 14.36 -2.01 0.79
C PHE A 96 14.61 -3.25 1.66
N VAL A 97 14.10 -4.42 1.25
CA VAL A 97 14.33 -5.67 1.99
C VAL A 97 15.75 -6.18 1.75
N GLY A 98 16.28 -6.02 0.53
CA GLY A 98 17.64 -6.45 0.15
C GLY A 98 18.77 -5.52 0.58
N ASP A 99 18.46 -4.25 0.84
CA ASP A 99 19.44 -3.22 1.26
C ASP A 99 19.71 -3.20 2.78
N SER A 100 19.12 -4.13 3.53
CA SER A 100 19.50 -4.33 4.93
C SER A 100 20.97 -4.79 4.98
N PRO A 101 21.87 -4.09 5.71
CA PRO A 101 23.27 -4.48 5.81
C PRO A 101 23.37 -5.86 6.44
N SER A 102 23.55 -6.85 5.57
CA SER A 102 23.90 -8.20 5.97
C SER A 102 25.32 -8.17 6.53
N GLY A 103 25.44 -8.16 7.85
CA GLY A 103 26.64 -8.60 8.58
C GLY A 103 27.90 -7.74 8.43
N ARG A 104 28.21 -6.99 9.48
CA ARG A 104 29.56 -6.98 10.05
C ARG A 104 29.47 -6.97 11.57
#